data_AF-X1KZD8-F1
#
_entry.id   AF-X1KZD8-F1
#
_cell.length_a   1.000
_cell.length_b   1.000
_cell.length_c   1.000
_cell.angle_alpha   90.00
_cell.angle_beta   90.00
_cell.angle_gamma   90.00
#
_symmetry.space_group_name_H-M   'P 1'
#
loop_
_entity.id
_entity.type
_entity.pdbx_description
1 polymer ?
#
loop_
_entity_poly.entity_id
_entity_poly.type
_entity_poly.pdbx_seq_one_letter_code
_entity_poly.pdbx_strand_id
1 'polypeptide(L)'
;TKSPEETPKQPCYVDIGFEKGIPVSLDGEKLDGVMLVQKIHNLAGEYGVGRIDHIENRLVGIKSREVYEAPAATVLLKAHQGAKTETCSLAKKAPIGTPLPNPLASVIISGSTPYC
;
A
#
# COMPACT_ATOMS: atom_id res chain seq x y z
N THR A 1 -4.37 -11.19 -7.87
CA THR A 1 -3.94 -9.91 -8.50
C THR A 1 -3.57 -10.18 -9.95
N LYS A 2 -3.39 -9.16 -10.80
CA LYS A 2 -2.97 -9.35 -12.20
C LYS A 2 -1.53 -9.83 -12.29
N SER A 3 -1.23 -10.59 -13.33
CA SER A 3 0.14 -11.02 -13.62
C SER A 3 0.99 -9.81 -14.04
N PRO A 4 2.28 -9.76 -13.67
CA PRO A 4 3.15 -8.61 -13.98
C PRO A 4 3.14 -8.22 -15.46
N GLU A 5 3.02 -9.20 -16.36
CA GLU A 5 2.95 -9.03 -17.82
C GLU A 5 1.70 -8.28 -18.29
N GLU A 6 0.60 -8.36 -17.53
CA GLU A 6 -0.70 -7.74 -17.80
C GLU A 6 -0.90 -6.41 -17.04
N THR A 7 0.09 -6.02 -16.22
CA THR A 7 0.00 -4.78 -15.44
C THR A 7 0.25 -3.54 -16.31
N PRO A 8 -0.39 -2.41 -15.99
CA PRO A 8 -0.08 -1.15 -16.65
C PRO A 8 1.39 -0.76 -16.44
N LYS A 9 2.07 -0.33 -17.51
CA LYS A 9 3.47 0.14 -17.45
C LYS A 9 3.65 1.48 -16.76
N GLN A 10 2.58 2.28 -16.68
CA GLN A 10 2.61 3.59 -16.05
C GLN A 10 2.28 3.45 -14.56
N PRO A 11 3.10 4.04 -13.65
CA PRO A 11 2.80 4.01 -12.22
C PRO A 11 1.54 4.84 -11.90
N CYS A 12 0.77 4.37 -10.91
CA CYS A 12 -0.33 5.11 -10.32
C CYS A 12 0.10 5.72 -8.99
N TYR A 13 -0.33 6.95 -8.74
CA TYR A 13 -0.12 7.64 -7.47
C TYR A 13 -1.46 7.75 -6.78
N VAL A 14 -1.52 7.35 -5.51
CA VAL A 14 -2.70 7.47 -4.68
C VAL A 14 -2.36 8.12 -3.35
N ASP A 15 -3.25 9.00 -2.89
CA ASP A 15 -3.13 9.67 -1.60
C ASP A 15 -4.05 9.02 -0.59
N ILE A 16 -3.49 8.46 0.49
CA ILE A 16 -4.26 7.86 1.56
C ILE A 16 -4.20 8.77 2.77
N GLY A 17 -5.36 9.26 3.21
CA GLY A 17 -5.48 10.08 4.40
C GLY A 17 -5.66 9.23 5.66
N PHE A 18 -4.93 9.58 6.71
CA PHE A 18 -5.00 8.90 7.99
C PHE A 18 -5.50 9.84 9.10
N GLU A 19 -6.35 9.31 9.99
CA GLU A 19 -6.69 9.94 11.26
C GLU A 19 -6.32 8.97 12.39
N LYS A 20 -5.43 9.38 13.29
CA LYS A 20 -4.96 8.57 14.44
C LYS A 20 -4.44 7.17 14.02
N GLY A 21 -3.84 7.07 12.84
CA GLY A 21 -3.32 5.82 12.29
C GLY A 21 -4.35 4.95 11.57
N ILE A 22 -5.60 5.38 11.50
CA ILE A 22 -6.68 4.69 10.76
C ILE A 22 -6.84 5.37 9.39
N PRO A 23 -6.85 4.62 8.27
CA PRO A 23 -7.11 5.19 6.96
C PRO A 23 -8.57 5.62 6.85
N VAL A 24 -8.82 6.87 6.45
CA VAL A 24 -10.16 7.48 6.38
C VAL A 24 -10.52 8.06 5.02
N SER A 25 -9.53 8.27 4.15
CA SER A 25 -9.76 8.80 2.80
C SER A 25 -8.79 8.25 1.77
N LEU A 26 -9.23 8.24 0.50
CA LEU A 26 -8.45 7.89 -0.67
C LEU A 26 -8.62 9.00 -1.72
N ASP A 27 -7.52 9.58 -2.22
CA ASP A 27 -7.50 10.68 -3.19
C ASP A 27 -8.38 11.88 -2.78
N GLY A 28 -8.42 12.16 -1.48
CA GLY A 28 -9.24 13.23 -0.90
C GLY A 28 -10.72 12.86 -0.66
N GLU A 29 -11.19 11.71 -1.15
CA GLU A 29 -12.54 11.20 -0.91
C GLU A 29 -12.61 10.47 0.44
N LYS A 30 -13.46 10.91 1.37
CA LYS A 30 -13.73 10.18 2.62
C LYS A 30 -14.57 8.94 2.31
N LEU A 31 -14.10 7.79 2.76
CA LEU A 31 -14.71 6.50 2.49
C LEU A 31 -14.92 5.72 3.78
N ASP A 32 -15.94 4.87 3.79
CA ASP A 32 -16.06 3.84 4.82
C ASP A 32 -14.84 2.90 4.76
N GLY A 33 -14.41 2.39 5.92
CA GLY A 33 -13.21 1.56 6.02
C GLY A 33 -13.24 0.33 5.12
N VAL A 34 -14.39 -0.34 4.98
CA VAL A 34 -14.51 -1.52 4.12
C VAL A 34 -14.39 -1.12 2.65
N MET A 35 -15.08 -0.05 2.25
CA MET A 35 -15.05 0.48 0.89
C MET A 35 -13.65 0.97 0.49
N LEU A 36 -12.94 1.62 1.42
CA LEU A 36 -11.57 2.07 1.23
C LEU A 36 -10.64 0.88 0.97
N VAL A 37 -10.71 -0.15 1.81
CA VAL A 37 -9.91 -1.37 1.65
C VAL A 37 -10.22 -2.06 0.32
N GLN A 38 -11.49 -2.15 -0.08
CA GLN A 38 -11.90 -2.75 -1.36
C GLN A 38 -11.40 -1.95 -2.57
N LYS A 39 -11.51 -0.60 -2.55
CA LYS A 39 -10.99 0.25 -3.64
C LYS A 39 -9.48 0.06 -3.79
N ILE A 40 -8.74 0.08 -2.67
CA ILE A 40 -7.28 -0.13 -2.69
C ILE A 40 -6.95 -1.55 -3.16
N HIS A 41 -7.70 -2.56 -2.72
CA HIS A 41 -7.50 -3.95 -3.16
C HIS A 41 -7.59 -4.07 -4.68
N ASN A 42 -8.65 -3.54 -5.27
CA ASN A 42 -8.87 -3.61 -6.71
C ASN A 42 -7.77 -2.86 -7.46
N LEU A 43 -7.49 -1.62 -7.06
CA LEU A 43 -6.46 -0.80 -7.67
C LEU A 43 -5.09 -1.49 -7.59
N ALA A 44 -4.62 -1.85 -6.40
CA ALA A 44 -3.32 -2.49 -6.23
C ALA A 44 -3.27 -3.87 -6.91
N GLY A 45 -4.39 -4.57 -6.98
CA GLY A 45 -4.55 -5.82 -7.71
C GLY A 45 -4.35 -5.67 -9.22
N GLU A 46 -4.83 -4.58 -9.82
CA GLU A 46 -4.61 -4.25 -11.25
C GLU A 46 -3.13 -4.02 -11.57
N TYR A 47 -2.37 -3.52 -10.60
CA TYR A 47 -0.92 -3.33 -10.70
C TYR A 47 -0.12 -4.53 -10.18
N GLY A 48 -0.74 -5.67 -9.90
CA GLY A 48 -0.02 -6.89 -9.50
C GLY A 48 0.68 -6.80 -8.14
N VAL A 49 0.35 -5.81 -7.30
CA VAL A 49 0.98 -5.59 -5.99
C VAL A 49 0.47 -6.59 -4.95
N GLY A 50 1.34 -7.04 -4.05
CA GLY A 50 0.95 -7.84 -2.88
C GLY A 50 0.90 -9.35 -3.12
N ARG A 51 1.59 -9.87 -4.13
CA ARG A 51 1.89 -11.31 -4.24
C ARG A 51 3.10 -11.64 -3.37
N ILE A 52 2.98 -12.69 -2.56
CA ILE A 52 4.01 -13.11 -1.61
C ILE A 52 4.18 -14.63 -1.75
N ASP A 53 5.37 -15.07 -2.16
CA ASP A 53 5.78 -16.48 -2.07
C ASP A 53 6.58 -16.65 -0.77
N HIS A 54 6.04 -17.44 0.16
CA HIS A 54 6.63 -17.61 1.48
C HIS A 54 6.81 -19.09 1.80
N ILE A 55 7.98 -19.43 2.33
CA ILE A 55 8.22 -20.71 3.00
C ILE A 55 8.06 -20.51 4.50
N GLU A 56 7.07 -21.17 5.08
CA GLU A 56 6.77 -21.11 6.50
C GLU A 56 7.06 -22.43 7.21
N ASN A 57 7.44 -22.34 8.49
CA ASN A 57 7.57 -23.52 9.36
C ASN A 57 6.25 -23.75 10.08
N ARG A 58 5.65 -24.92 9.89
CA ARG A 58 4.43 -25.31 10.60
C ARG A 58 4.77 -25.95 11.95
N LEU A 59 3.84 -25.84 12.90
CA LEU A 59 3.99 -26.37 14.26
C LEU A 59 4.34 -27.86 14.30
N VAL A 60 3.85 -28.64 13.33
CA VAL A 60 4.11 -30.08 13.20
C VAL A 60 5.51 -30.43 12.65
N GLY A 61 6.40 -29.46 12.51
CA GLY A 61 7.80 -29.67 12.11
C GLY A 61 8.03 -29.79 10.60
N ILE A 62 7.04 -29.46 9.78
CA ILE A 62 7.17 -29.43 8.31
C ILE A 62 7.31 -28.01 7.79
N LYS A 63 8.00 -27.84 6.67
CA LYS A 63 8.00 -26.60 5.89
C LYS A 63 6.90 -26.67 4.83
N SER A 64 6.15 -25.59 4.68
CA SER A 64 5.17 -25.39 3.60
C SER A 64 5.64 -24.22 2.75
N ARG A 65 5.53 -24.31 1.43
CA ARG A 65 5.66 -23.16 0.53
C ARG A 65 4.27 -22.75 0.09
N GLU A 66 3.93 -21.50 0.31
CA GLU A 66 2.60 -20.96 0.05
C GLU A 66 2.68 -19.64 -0.69
N VAL A 67 1.68 -19.40 -1.53
CA VAL A 67 1.53 -18.17 -2.28
C VAL A 67 0.32 -17.43 -1.73
N TYR A 68 0.55 -16.20 -1.26
CA TYR A 68 -0.46 -15.32 -0.71
C TYR A 68 -0.68 -14.10 -1.61
N GLU A 69 -1.90 -13.57 -1.59
CA GLU A 69 -2.23 -12.31 -2.25
C GLU A 69 -2.88 -11.35 -1.24
N ALA A 70 -2.20 -10.25 -0.95
CA ALA A 70 -2.64 -9.25 0.03
C ALA A 70 -2.43 -7.80 -0.48
N PRO A 71 -3.00 -7.41 -1.64
CA PRO A 71 -2.74 -6.13 -2.31
C PRO A 71 -3.03 -4.92 -1.41
N ALA A 72 -4.23 -4.86 -0.81
CA ALA A 72 -4.61 -3.75 0.06
C ALA A 72 -3.75 -3.66 1.32
N ALA A 73 -3.45 -4.80 1.94
CA ALA A 73 -2.64 -4.85 3.15
C ALA A 73 -1.21 -4.38 2.89
N THR A 74 -0.60 -4.79 1.78
CA THR A 74 0.74 -4.33 1.36
C THR A 74 0.78 -2.82 1.18
N VAL A 75 -0.23 -2.25 0.51
CA VAL A 75 -0.31 -0.79 0.27
C VAL A 75 -0.55 -0.02 1.57
N LEU A 76 -1.54 -0.43 2.37
CA LEU A 76 -1.87 0.24 3.63
C LEU A 76 -0.73 0.17 4.65
N LEU A 77 -0.02 -0.97 4.73
CA LEU A 77 1.11 -1.11 5.63
C LEU A 77 2.25 -0.16 5.24
N LYS A 78 2.58 -0.08 3.94
CA LYS A 78 3.58 0.87 3.42
C LYS A 78 3.15 2.32 3.65
N ALA A 79 1.89 2.65 3.38
CA ALA A 79 1.33 3.99 3.60
C ALA A 79 1.42 4.41 5.07
N HIS A 80 1.02 3.51 5.97
CA HIS A 80 1.03 3.76 7.41
C HIS A 80 2.46 3.84 7.98
N GLN A 81 3.41 3.05 7.46
CA GLN A 81 4.83 3.20 7.77
C GLN A 81 5.37 4.55 7.25
N GLY A 82 5.01 4.94 6.03
CA GLY A 82 5.35 6.24 5.46
C GLY A 82 4.84 7.40 6.32
N ALA A 83 3.56 7.42 6.68
CA ALA A 83 2.96 8.43 7.57
C ALA A 83 3.67 8.55 8.92
N LYS A 84 4.09 7.41 9.50
CA LYS A 84 4.88 7.38 10.75
C LYS A 84 6.31 7.93 10.55
N THR A 85 6.88 7.73 9.36
CA THR A 85 8.25 8.13 9.03
C THR A 85 8.32 9.60 8.59
N GLU A 86 7.28 10.16 7.99
CA GLU A 86 7.16 11.62 7.78
C GLU A 86 7.05 12.38 9.10
N THR A 87 6.62 11.70 10.17
CA THR A 87 6.69 12.20 11.55
C THR A 87 8.10 12.05 12.17
N CYS A 88 8.99 11.25 11.57
CA CYS A 88 10.33 10.94 12.08
C CYS A 88 11.38 10.91 10.94
N SER A 89 11.79 12.10 10.47
CA SER A 89 12.96 12.38 9.64
C SER A 89 13.11 11.54 8.35
N LEU A 90 12.74 12.11 7.20
CA LEU A 90 13.61 12.33 6.04
C LEU A 90 12.80 12.90 4.87
N ALA A 91 13.15 14.13 4.50
CA ALA A 91 12.64 14.86 3.36
C ALA A 91 12.97 14.17 2.03
N LYS A 92 11.96 13.91 1.19
CA LYS A 92 12.07 14.10 -0.28
C LYS A 92 10.77 14.59 -0.90
N LYS A 93 10.83 15.87 -1.28
CA LYS A 93 10.06 16.61 -2.30
C LYS A 93 8.59 16.99 -2.00
N ALA A 94 8.38 17.69 -0.88
CA ALA A 94 7.30 18.69 -0.78
C ALA A 94 7.93 20.10 -0.87
N PRO A 95 7.37 21.05 -1.64
CA PRO A 95 7.82 22.44 -1.61
C PRO A 95 7.61 23.02 -0.20
N ILE A 96 8.68 23.59 0.34
CA ILE A 96 8.71 24.28 1.62
C ILE A 96 7.62 25.36 1.63
N GLY A 97 6.61 25.24 2.50
CA GLY A 97 5.67 26.33 2.77
C GLY A 97 4.18 26.01 2.89
N THR A 98 3.71 24.77 2.76
CA THR A 98 2.29 24.47 3.06
C THR A 98 2.14 23.84 4.45
N PRO A 99 1.28 24.39 5.33
CA PRO A 99 0.89 23.68 6.53
C PRO A 99 0.07 22.46 6.11
N LEU A 100 0.60 21.25 6.29
CA LEU A 100 -0.07 20.01 5.89
C LEU A 100 -1.30 19.77 6.77
N PRO A 101 -2.51 19.76 6.20
CA PRO A 101 -3.70 19.34 6.92
C PRO A 101 -3.76 17.82 6.94
N ASN A 102 -3.66 17.24 8.14
CA ASN A 102 -3.68 15.79 8.42
C ASN A 102 -2.52 15.01 7.77
N PRO A 103 -2.06 13.89 8.36
CA PRO A 103 -1.01 13.09 7.73
C PRO A 103 -1.59 12.39 6.49
N LEU A 104 -1.39 13.01 5.33
CA LEU A 104 -1.60 12.43 4.02
C LEU A 104 -0.34 11.62 3.67
N ALA A 105 -0.49 10.33 3.38
CA ALA A 105 0.59 9.51 2.85
C ALA A 105 0.35 9.25 1.37
N SER A 106 1.26 9.70 0.53
CA SER A 106 1.25 9.38 -0.90
C SER A 106 1.92 8.03 -1.13
N VAL A 107 1.26 7.13 -1.86
CA VAL A 107 1.80 5.81 -2.22
C VAL A 107 1.88 5.68 -3.72
N ILE A 108 3.04 5.21 -4.19
CA ILE A 108 3.27 4.87 -5.59
C ILE A 108 2.97 3.39 -5.78
N ILE A 109 2.02 3.08 -6.67
CA ILE A 109 1.66 1.73 -7.06
C ILE A 109 2.21 1.51 -8.48
N SER A 110 3.21 0.64 -8.62
CA SER A 110 3.81 0.28 -9.91
C SER A 110 3.90 -1.23 -10.09
N GLY A 111 3.59 -1.70 -11.30
CA GLY A 111 3.59 -3.13 -11.64
C GLY A 111 4.98 -3.78 -11.76
N SER A 112 6.05 -3.03 -11.49
CA SER A 112 7.42 -3.48 -11.69
C SER A 112 8.13 -3.96 -10.41
N THR A 113 7.47 -3.96 -9.25
CA THR A 113 8.08 -4.46 -8.01
C THR A 113 7.37 -5.72 -7.50
N PRO A 114 7.81 -6.91 -7.96
CA PRO A 114 7.30 -8.19 -7.48
C PRO A 114 7.77 -8.56 -6.06
N TYR A 115 8.67 -7.79 -5.45
CA TYR A 115 9.24 -8.09 -4.14
C TYR A 115 9.40 -6.81 -3.30
N CYS A 116 8.69 -6.77 -2.18
CA CYS A 116 9.16 -6.11 -0.96
C CYS A 116 9.21 -7.18 0.12
#